data_AF-A0A8H8DGX5-F1
#
_entry.id   AF-A0A8H8DGX5-F1
#
_cell.length_a   1.000
_cell.length_b   1.000
_cell.length_c   1.000
_cell.angle_alpha   90.00
_cell.angle_beta   90.00
_cell.angle_gamma   90.00
#
_symmetry.space_group_name_H-M   'P 1'
#
loop_
_entity.id
_entity.type
_entity.pdbx_description
1 polymer ?
#
loop_
_entity_poly.entity_id
_entity_poly.type
_entity_poly.pdbx_seq_one_letter_code
_entity_poly.pdbx_strand_id
1 'polypeptide(L)'
;IEGSGVPILDTLLFPDPADDGSPIQNPFQVTAVSLLGFYLRNSRSPEKEAQDEPDVLPMIALVVSVVSLLLCGKYLERVWGSRELLLFCAVSGVVPMFAAFLFFVFEYVGTNNPDYLYSVQANGMTAVLCGFSVAFKHLVPEHTVKLFAGAVSVRVKYFPFAFLALHLVLAILTGLLPRVVMAASGLMTSWVYVRFFRMQDGTRGDRSETFSFASFFPELIQ
;
A
#
# COMPACT_ATOMS: atom_id res chain seq x y z
N ILE A 1 -21.87 -12.09 32.19
CA ILE A 1 -20.94 -12.95 31.45
C ILE A 1 -21.01 -12.50 29.99
N GLU A 2 -20.66 -11.26 29.64
CA GLU A 2 -19.34 -10.62 29.69
C GLU A 2 -18.28 -11.46 28.96
N GLY A 3 -17.82 -10.97 27.80
CA GLY A 3 -16.85 -11.70 26.97
C GLY A 3 -16.64 -11.17 25.54
N SER A 4 -16.34 -9.87 25.40
CA SER A 4 -15.39 -9.31 24.42
C SER A 4 -15.41 -9.81 22.96
N GLY A 5 -16.43 -9.44 22.19
CA GLY A 5 -16.27 -9.25 20.74
C GLY A 5 -15.74 -7.83 20.50
N VAL A 6 -14.59 -7.69 19.84
CA VAL A 6 -13.89 -6.42 19.62
C VAL A 6 -14.85 -5.39 18.98
N PRO A 7 -15.33 -4.37 19.71
CA PRO A 7 -16.38 -3.46 19.25
C PRO A 7 -15.96 -2.56 18.08
N ILE A 8 -14.67 -2.60 17.71
CA ILE A 8 -14.10 -1.79 16.64
C ILE A 8 -14.52 -2.30 15.26
N LEU A 9 -14.78 -3.62 15.10
CA LEU A 9 -15.10 -4.20 13.78
C LEU A 9 -16.55 -3.94 13.33
N ASP A 10 -17.52 -4.01 14.25
CA ASP A 10 -18.93 -3.77 13.92
C ASP A 10 -19.19 -2.30 13.57
N THR A 11 -18.48 -1.38 14.23
CA THR A 11 -18.51 0.06 13.89
C THR A 11 -17.78 0.36 12.56
N LEU A 12 -16.89 -0.52 12.09
CA LEU A 12 -16.12 -0.33 10.85
C LEU A 12 -16.84 -0.82 9.59
N LEU A 13 -17.77 -1.78 9.71
CA LEU A 13 -18.36 -2.49 8.57
C LEU A 13 -19.77 -2.02 8.18
N PHE A 14 -20.55 -1.43 9.10
CA PHE A 14 -21.93 -0.99 8.83
C PHE A 14 -22.26 0.32 9.58
N PRO A 15 -22.11 1.50 8.96
CA PRO A 15 -22.54 2.75 9.59
C PRO A 15 -24.07 2.88 9.57
N ASP A 16 -24.62 3.35 10.70
CA ASP A 16 -26.04 3.66 10.88
C ASP A 16 -26.46 4.77 9.89
N PRO A 17 -27.56 4.62 9.12
CA PRO A 17 -27.97 5.58 8.10
C PRO A 17 -28.32 6.99 8.60
N ALA A 18 -28.29 7.27 9.91
CA ALA A 18 -28.80 8.50 10.50
C ALA A 18 -27.76 9.42 11.19
N ASP A 19 -26.45 9.20 11.04
CA ASP A 19 -25.43 10.03 11.70
C ASP A 19 -24.63 10.93 10.74
N ASP A 20 -24.66 12.23 11.02
CA ASP A 20 -24.31 13.37 10.19
C ASP A 20 -22.87 13.86 10.39
N GLY A 21 -21.90 12.96 10.44
CA GLY A 21 -20.51 13.40 10.64
C GLY A 21 -19.54 12.35 11.16
N SER A 22 -19.92 11.08 11.18
CA SER A 22 -19.00 10.01 11.54
C SER A 22 -17.84 9.93 10.52
N PRO A 23 -16.59 9.76 10.99
CA PRO A 23 -15.44 9.72 10.11
C PRO A 23 -15.55 8.44 9.28
N ILE A 24 -15.78 8.59 7.97
CA ILE A 24 -15.40 7.56 7.01
C ILE A 24 -13.93 7.26 7.30
N GLN A 25 -13.63 6.16 8.00
CA GLN A 25 -12.26 5.75 8.26
C GLN A 25 -11.66 5.41 6.91
N ASN A 26 -10.92 6.38 6.38
CA ASN A 26 -10.31 6.31 5.08
C ASN A 26 -9.50 4.99 4.99
N PRO A 27 -9.78 4.11 4.02
CA PRO A 27 -9.08 2.83 3.90
C PRO A 27 -7.56 3.00 3.86
N PHE A 28 -7.04 4.10 3.31
CA PHE A 28 -5.61 4.41 3.32
C PHE A 28 -5.06 4.73 4.71
N GLN A 29 -5.86 5.39 5.55
CA GLN A 29 -5.49 5.67 6.94
C GLN A 29 -5.41 4.38 7.74
N VAL A 30 -6.41 3.50 7.57
CA VAL A 30 -6.43 2.19 8.22
C VAL A 30 -5.23 1.36 7.77
N THR A 31 -4.91 1.32 6.47
CA THR A 31 -3.69 0.66 5.96
C THR A 31 -2.43 1.21 6.60
N ALA A 32 -2.27 2.53 6.65
CA ALA A 32 -1.06 3.16 7.17
C ALA A 32 -0.86 2.88 8.67
N VAL A 33 -1.92 2.95 9.48
CA VAL A 33 -1.87 2.69 10.93
C VAL A 33 -1.60 1.21 11.21
N SER A 34 -2.24 0.29 10.48
CA SER A 34 -2.01 -1.14 10.66
C SER A 34 -0.63 -1.59 10.18
N LEU A 35 -0.13 -0.99 9.10
CA LEU A 35 1.25 -1.20 8.66
C LEU A 35 2.23 -0.70 9.73
N LEU A 36 2.03 0.50 10.28
CA LEU A 36 2.86 1.06 11.35
C LEU A 36 2.83 0.17 12.61
N GLY A 37 1.66 -0.30 13.04
CA GLY A 37 1.52 -1.19 14.19
C GLY A 37 2.23 -2.53 14.01
N PHE A 38 2.08 -3.15 12.84
CA PHE A 38 2.84 -4.34 12.45
C PHE A 38 4.36 -4.07 12.47
N TYR A 39 4.75 -2.91 11.96
CA TYR A 39 6.15 -2.52 11.85
C TYR A 39 6.85 -2.31 13.20
N LEU A 40 6.18 -1.62 14.13
CA LEU A 40 6.75 -1.33 15.44
C LEU A 40 7.01 -2.61 16.25
N ARG A 41 6.19 -3.66 16.08
CA ARG A 41 6.43 -4.95 16.76
C ARG A 41 7.56 -5.75 16.12
N ASN A 42 7.62 -5.83 14.79
CA ASN A 42 8.68 -6.59 14.09
C ASN A 42 10.09 -5.98 14.26
N SER A 43 10.21 -4.78 14.86
CA SER A 43 11.47 -4.15 15.25
C SER A 43 12.01 -4.60 16.62
N ARG A 44 11.21 -5.30 17.43
CA ARG A 44 11.65 -5.84 18.72
C ARG A 44 12.36 -7.19 18.52
N SER A 45 13.56 -7.31 19.09
CA SER A 45 14.45 -8.48 19.00
C SER A 45 13.74 -9.80 19.37
N PRO A 46 14.00 -10.90 18.62
CA PRO A 46 13.34 -12.21 18.79
C PRO A 46 13.58 -12.90 20.15
N GLU A 47 14.51 -12.39 20.98
CA GLU A 47 14.84 -13.02 22.27
C GLU A 47 13.76 -12.90 23.35
N LYS A 48 12.73 -12.05 23.19
CA LYS A 48 11.74 -11.79 24.26
C LYS A 48 10.35 -12.41 24.07
N GLU A 49 10.05 -13.02 22.92
CA GLU A 49 8.67 -13.46 22.58
C GLU A 49 8.55 -14.96 22.28
N ALA A 50 9.47 -15.81 22.72
CA ALA A 50 9.33 -17.27 22.56
C ALA A 50 8.21 -17.89 23.44
N GLN A 51 7.50 -17.11 24.26
CA GLN A 51 6.49 -17.62 25.17
C GLN A 51 5.31 -16.62 25.30
N ASP A 52 4.13 -17.00 24.79
CA ASP A 52 2.80 -16.49 25.17
C ASP A 52 2.31 -15.08 24.72
N GLU A 53 2.37 -14.74 23.42
CA GLU A 53 1.39 -13.79 22.86
C GLU A 53 0.80 -14.30 21.53
N PRO A 54 -0.52 -14.22 21.31
CA PRO A 54 -1.12 -14.62 20.04
C PRO A 54 -0.58 -13.75 18.90
N ASP A 55 -0.40 -14.34 17.71
CA ASP A 55 0.09 -13.71 16.47
C ASP A 55 -0.90 -12.68 15.87
N VAL A 56 -1.47 -11.79 16.69
CA VAL A 56 -2.59 -10.91 16.31
C VAL A 56 -2.19 -9.81 15.32
N LEU A 57 -0.95 -9.32 15.37
CA LEU A 57 -0.51 -8.19 14.55
C LEU A 57 -0.28 -8.51 13.06
N PRO A 58 0.39 -9.60 12.66
CA PRO A 58 0.40 -10.03 11.26
C PRO A 58 -1.02 -10.30 10.75
N MET A 59 -1.89 -10.87 11.59
CA MET A 59 -3.30 -11.08 11.22
C MET A 59 -4.05 -9.76 11.02
N ILE A 60 -3.87 -8.76 11.88
CA ILE A 60 -4.45 -7.42 11.70
C ILE A 60 -3.94 -6.78 10.41
N ALA A 61 -2.64 -6.83 10.14
CA ALA A 61 -2.06 -6.29 8.91
C ALA A 61 -2.59 -7.00 7.66
N LEU A 62 -2.79 -8.31 7.72
CA LEU A 62 -3.41 -9.10 6.67
C LEU A 62 -4.85 -8.67 6.43
N VAL A 63 -5.68 -8.65 7.48
CA VAL A 63 -7.09 -8.24 7.42
C VAL A 63 -7.21 -6.84 6.83
N VAL A 64 -6.38 -5.91 7.30
CA VAL A 64 -6.40 -4.54 6.80
C VAL A 64 -5.97 -4.48 5.34
N SER A 65 -4.93 -5.20 4.95
CA SER A 65 -4.49 -5.24 3.55
C SER A 65 -5.58 -5.80 2.63
N VAL A 66 -6.29 -6.85 3.07
CA VAL A 66 -7.42 -7.44 2.34
C VAL A 66 -8.58 -6.46 2.25
N VAL A 67 -8.98 -5.81 3.35
CA VAL A 67 -10.05 -4.81 3.35
C VAL A 67 -9.68 -3.64 2.45
N SER A 68 -8.46 -3.12 2.53
CA SER A 68 -7.97 -2.05 1.67
C SER A 68 -7.95 -2.46 0.20
N LEU A 69 -7.53 -3.68 -0.11
CA LEU A 69 -7.58 -4.23 -1.46
C LEU A 69 -9.02 -4.28 -1.98
N LEU A 70 -9.97 -4.76 -1.18
CA LEU A 70 -11.38 -4.88 -1.58
C LEU A 70 -12.05 -3.52 -1.76
N LEU A 71 -11.86 -2.59 -0.83
CA LEU A 71 -12.45 -1.25 -0.89
C LEU A 71 -11.89 -0.44 -2.07
N CYS A 72 -10.56 -0.42 -2.21
CA CYS A 72 -9.91 0.29 -3.32
C CYS A 72 -10.20 -0.40 -4.65
N GLY A 73 -10.14 -1.73 -4.67
CA GLY A 73 -10.44 -2.56 -5.84
C GLY A 73 -11.86 -2.34 -6.34
N LYS A 74 -12.87 -2.31 -5.46
CA LYS A 74 -14.26 -2.03 -5.84
C LYS A 74 -14.43 -0.65 -6.48
N TYR A 75 -13.72 0.37 -5.96
CA TYR A 75 -13.71 1.69 -6.58
C TYR A 75 -13.10 1.65 -7.98
N LEU A 76 -11.91 1.05 -8.12
CA LEU A 76 -11.21 0.95 -9.40
C LEU A 76 -11.97 0.09 -10.41
N GLU A 77 -12.62 -0.99 -9.97
CA GLU A 77 -13.46 -1.86 -10.80
C GLU A 77 -14.59 -1.07 -11.44
N ARG A 78 -15.24 -0.17 -10.68
CA ARG A 78 -16.32 0.67 -11.20
C ARG A 78 -15.84 1.60 -12.32
N VAL A 79 -14.60 2.07 -12.26
CA VAL A 79 -14.06 3.05 -13.21
C VAL A 79 -13.36 2.37 -14.39
N TRP A 80 -12.67 1.26 -14.17
CA TRP A 80 -11.83 0.59 -15.16
C TRP A 80 -12.46 -0.68 -15.74
N GLY A 81 -13.44 -1.25 -15.06
CA GLY A 81 -13.96 -2.59 -15.34
C GLY A 81 -13.10 -3.69 -14.71
N SER A 82 -13.73 -4.85 -14.46
CA SER A 82 -13.10 -5.97 -13.75
C SER A 82 -11.89 -6.55 -14.48
N ARG A 83 -11.94 -6.58 -15.82
CA ARG A 83 -10.85 -7.11 -16.65
C ARG A 83 -9.56 -6.30 -16.50
N GLU A 84 -9.66 -4.98 -16.61
CA GLU A 84 -8.51 -4.08 -16.51
C GLU A 84 -7.98 -4.01 -15.08
N LEU A 85 -8.86 -4.06 -14.07
CA LEU A 85 -8.45 -4.16 -12.68
C LEU A 85 -7.67 -5.45 -12.41
N LEU A 86 -8.16 -6.59 -12.89
CA LEU A 86 -7.49 -7.87 -12.67
C LEU A 86 -6.12 -7.90 -13.36
N LEU A 87 -6.02 -7.37 -14.58
CA LEU A 87 -4.75 -7.23 -15.28
C LEU A 87 -3.79 -6.29 -14.54
N PHE A 88 -4.29 -5.15 -14.04
CA PHE A 88 -3.51 -4.23 -13.22
C PHE A 88 -2.96 -4.90 -11.96
N CYS A 89 -3.81 -5.59 -11.19
CA CYS A 89 -3.41 -6.31 -9.98
C CYS A 89 -2.40 -7.42 -10.29
N ALA A 90 -2.59 -8.16 -11.38
CA ALA A 90 -1.64 -9.19 -11.81
C ALA A 90 -0.27 -8.59 -12.16
N VAL A 91 -0.24 -7.53 -12.97
CA VAL A 91 1.02 -6.87 -13.37
C VAL A 91 1.72 -6.23 -12.17
N SER A 92 0.98 -5.48 -11.34
CA SER A 92 1.53 -4.82 -10.14
C SER A 92 1.85 -5.77 -8.99
N GLY A 93 1.40 -7.02 -9.01
CA GLY A 93 1.82 -8.06 -8.07
C GLY A 93 3.04 -8.84 -8.57
N VAL A 94 2.99 -9.32 -9.82
CA VAL A 94 3.98 -10.26 -10.36
C VAL A 94 5.29 -9.57 -10.76
N VAL A 95 5.22 -8.44 -11.48
CA VAL A 95 6.44 -7.75 -11.95
C VAL A 95 7.31 -7.25 -10.78
N PRO A 96 6.74 -6.63 -9.72
CA PRO A 96 7.50 -6.25 -8.54
C PRO A 96 8.11 -7.43 -7.78
N MET A 97 7.40 -8.57 -7.71
CA MET A 97 7.96 -9.78 -7.11
C MET A 97 9.19 -10.29 -7.89
N PHE A 98 9.12 -10.29 -9.22
CA PHE A 98 10.27 -10.67 -10.05
C PHE A 98 11.43 -9.67 -9.91
N ALA A 99 11.13 -8.36 -9.87
CA ALA A 99 12.14 -7.33 -9.64
C ALA A 99 12.81 -7.48 -8.26
N ALA A 100 12.03 -7.76 -7.22
CA ALA A 100 12.55 -7.99 -5.87
C ALA A 100 13.40 -9.27 -5.78
N PHE A 101 12.98 -10.34 -6.46
CA PHE A 101 13.81 -11.55 -6.58
C PHE A 101 15.18 -11.24 -7.19
N LEU A 102 15.23 -10.53 -8.31
CA LEU A 102 16.50 -10.12 -8.94
C LEU A 102 17.33 -9.24 -8.02
N PHE A 103 16.69 -8.31 -7.31
CA PHE A 103 17.36 -7.44 -6.35
C PHE A 103 18.01 -8.25 -5.20
N PHE A 104 17.31 -9.21 -4.59
CA PHE A 104 17.88 -10.01 -3.51
C PHE A 104 18.96 -10.99 -3.98
N VAL A 105 18.83 -11.52 -5.20
CA VAL A 105 19.92 -12.31 -5.81
C VAL A 105 21.16 -11.44 -6.02
N PHE A 106 21.00 -10.20 -6.49
CA PHE A 106 22.09 -9.27 -6.65
C PHE A 106 22.76 -8.93 -5.30
N GLU A 107 21.98 -8.63 -4.27
CA GLU A 107 22.47 -8.39 -2.90
C GLU A 107 23.20 -9.61 -2.33
N TYR A 108 22.68 -10.82 -2.56
CA TYR A 108 23.34 -12.07 -2.15
C TYR A 108 24.70 -12.23 -2.84
N VAL A 109 24.79 -12.00 -4.15
CA VAL A 109 26.07 -12.10 -4.88
C VAL A 109 27.07 -11.05 -4.39
N GLY A 110 26.60 -9.84 -4.09
CA GLY A 110 27.46 -8.75 -3.61
C GLY A 110 27.95 -8.92 -2.17
N THR A 111 27.11 -9.47 -1.28
CA THR A 111 27.39 -9.56 0.17
C THR A 111 27.78 -10.95 0.65
N ASN A 112 27.49 -12.00 -0.14
CA ASN A 112 27.53 -13.41 0.25
C ASN A 112 26.72 -13.73 1.51
N ASN A 113 25.73 -12.90 1.87
CA ASN A 113 24.88 -13.15 3.02
C ASN A 113 23.63 -13.96 2.59
N PRO A 114 23.48 -15.23 3.02
CA PRO A 114 22.32 -16.05 2.69
C PRO A 114 20.99 -15.52 3.24
N ASP A 115 21.01 -14.60 4.22
CA ASP A 115 19.80 -14.00 4.79
C ASP A 115 18.92 -13.32 3.73
N TYR A 116 19.51 -12.73 2.70
CA TYR A 116 18.76 -12.07 1.63
C TYR A 116 17.88 -13.04 0.83
N LEU A 117 18.22 -14.33 0.79
CA LEU A 117 17.48 -15.35 0.03
C LEU A 117 16.47 -16.12 0.90
N TYR A 118 16.81 -16.35 2.18
CA TYR A 118 16.05 -17.26 3.04
C TYR A 118 15.33 -16.57 4.21
N SER A 119 15.86 -15.45 4.71
CA SER A 119 15.36 -14.79 5.91
C SER A 119 14.47 -13.59 5.58
N VAL A 120 14.62 -13.02 4.39
CA VAL A 120 13.86 -11.84 3.93
C VAL A 120 12.51 -12.25 3.33
N GLN A 121 11.43 -11.63 3.83
CA GLN A 121 10.08 -11.81 3.29
C GLN A 121 9.66 -10.63 2.42
N ALA A 122 9.31 -10.91 1.17
CA ALA A 122 8.77 -9.94 0.22
C ALA A 122 7.27 -10.19 -0.02
N ASN A 123 6.46 -9.14 0.15
CA ASN A 123 5.00 -9.24 0.06
C ASN A 123 4.47 -8.50 -1.17
N GLY A 124 3.91 -9.23 -2.14
CA GLY A 124 3.31 -8.67 -3.36
C GLY A 124 2.13 -7.71 -3.07
N MET A 125 1.42 -7.92 -1.96
CA MET A 125 0.31 -7.05 -1.55
C MET A 125 0.76 -5.59 -1.33
N THR A 126 1.98 -5.38 -0.80
CA THR A 126 2.53 -4.03 -0.62
C THR A 126 2.70 -3.33 -1.97
N ALA A 127 3.18 -4.05 -2.99
CA ALA A 127 3.34 -3.52 -4.33
C ALA A 127 1.99 -3.16 -4.97
N VAL A 128 0.96 -4.01 -4.82
CA VAL A 128 -0.40 -3.74 -5.33
C VAL A 128 -1.02 -2.52 -4.64
N LEU A 129 -0.91 -2.38 -3.31
CA LEU A 129 -1.45 -1.23 -2.58
C LEU A 129 -0.72 0.08 -2.93
N CYS A 130 0.61 0.04 -3.10
CA CYS A 130 1.35 1.17 -3.67
C CYS A 130 0.89 1.48 -5.10
N GLY A 131 0.61 0.44 -5.90
CA GLY A 131 0.03 0.59 -7.22
C GLY A 131 -1.33 1.27 -7.21
N PHE A 132 -2.20 0.93 -6.26
CA PHE A 132 -3.49 1.61 -6.08
C PHE A 132 -3.31 3.09 -5.81
N SER A 133 -2.33 3.50 -5.00
CA SER A 133 -2.04 4.93 -4.79
C SER A 133 -1.75 5.68 -6.11
N VAL A 134 -1.07 5.03 -7.06
CA VAL A 134 -0.82 5.54 -8.41
C VAL A 134 -2.10 5.61 -9.23
N ALA A 135 -2.93 4.57 -9.17
CA ALA A 135 -4.23 4.54 -9.83
C ALA A 135 -5.18 5.65 -9.32
N PHE A 136 -5.19 5.92 -8.01
CA PHE A 136 -6.01 7.00 -7.44
C PHE A 136 -5.51 8.38 -7.85
N LYS A 137 -4.19 8.58 -7.90
CA LYS A 137 -3.61 9.80 -8.48
C LYS A 137 -4.07 9.98 -9.92
N HIS A 138 -4.08 8.93 -10.73
CA HIS A 138 -4.55 8.99 -12.12
C HIS A 138 -6.01 9.41 -12.23
N LEU A 139 -6.87 8.89 -11.33
CA LEU A 139 -8.32 9.09 -11.42
C LEU A 139 -8.82 10.39 -10.81
N VAL A 140 -8.33 10.75 -9.62
CA VAL A 140 -8.87 11.85 -8.81
C VAL A 140 -7.76 12.66 -8.13
N PRO A 141 -6.80 13.22 -8.89
CA PRO A 141 -5.62 13.88 -8.32
C PRO A 141 -5.95 15.06 -7.39
N GLU A 142 -7.01 15.81 -7.72
CA GLU A 142 -7.44 17.00 -6.97
C GLU A 142 -8.32 16.69 -5.76
N HIS A 143 -8.78 15.45 -5.61
CA HIS A 143 -9.55 15.08 -4.43
C HIS A 143 -8.66 15.17 -3.18
N THR A 144 -9.17 15.81 -2.13
CA THR A 144 -8.47 15.96 -0.86
C THR A 144 -9.10 15.00 0.14
N VAL A 145 -8.29 14.11 0.70
CA VAL A 145 -8.75 13.21 1.75
C VAL A 145 -8.34 13.77 3.11
N LYS A 146 -9.32 13.83 4.00
CA LYS A 146 -9.13 14.22 5.40
C LYS A 146 -8.77 12.98 6.20
N LEU A 147 -7.62 13.02 6.85
CA LEU A 147 -7.09 12.01 7.76
C LEU A 147 -7.22 12.50 9.20
N PHE A 148 -7.26 11.56 10.15
CA PHE A 148 -7.27 11.83 11.59
C PHE A 148 -8.37 12.79 12.03
N ALA A 149 -9.63 12.47 11.72
CA ALA A 149 -10.79 13.32 12.02
C ALA A 149 -10.67 14.77 11.47
N GLY A 150 -9.90 14.96 10.39
CA GLY A 150 -9.70 16.26 9.76
C GLY A 150 -8.44 17.01 10.18
N ALA A 151 -7.61 16.47 11.07
CA ALA A 151 -6.36 17.12 11.49
C ALA A 151 -5.33 17.24 10.34
N VAL A 152 -5.36 16.31 9.38
CA VAL A 152 -4.45 16.33 8.23
C VAL A 152 -5.25 16.19 6.94
N SER A 153 -5.10 17.14 6.03
CA SER A 153 -5.73 17.07 4.70
C SER A 153 -4.65 16.89 3.64
N VAL A 154 -4.74 15.80 2.87
CA VAL A 154 -3.74 15.46 1.85
C VAL A 154 -4.45 15.26 0.51
N ARG A 155 -3.94 15.92 -0.53
CA ARG A 155 -4.39 15.70 -1.91
C ARG A 155 -3.92 14.34 -2.41
N VAL A 156 -4.79 13.64 -3.13
CA VAL A 156 -4.52 12.30 -3.68
C VAL A 156 -3.31 12.30 -4.61
N LYS A 157 -3.01 13.41 -5.30
CA LYS A 157 -1.79 13.51 -6.14
C LYS A 157 -0.47 13.24 -5.40
N TYR A 158 -0.43 13.40 -4.08
CA TYR A 158 0.74 13.11 -3.26
C TYR A 158 0.74 11.70 -2.64
N PHE A 159 -0.30 10.90 -2.88
CA PHE A 159 -0.40 9.56 -2.30
C PHE A 159 0.75 8.63 -2.73
N PRO A 160 1.18 8.59 -4.01
CA PRO A 160 2.30 7.75 -4.40
C PRO A 160 3.57 8.05 -3.59
N PHE A 161 3.90 9.34 -3.44
CA PHE A 161 5.04 9.76 -2.63
C PHE A 161 4.83 9.47 -1.15
N ALA A 162 3.65 9.75 -0.59
CA ALA A 162 3.37 9.51 0.83
C ALA A 162 3.49 8.03 1.21
N PHE A 163 3.01 7.12 0.36
CA PHE A 163 3.15 5.68 0.57
C PHE A 163 4.61 5.22 0.48
N LEU A 164 5.35 5.73 -0.51
CA LEU A 164 6.78 5.42 -0.64
C LEU A 164 7.59 5.94 0.56
N ALA A 165 7.34 7.19 0.97
CA ALA A 165 7.97 7.83 2.11
C ALA A 165 7.64 7.10 3.42
N LEU A 166 6.39 6.66 3.61
CA LEU A 166 6.00 5.83 4.74
C LEU A 166 6.84 4.55 4.79
N HIS A 167 6.94 3.82 3.68
CA HIS A 167 7.74 2.59 3.63
C HIS A 167 9.23 2.84 3.86
N LEU A 168 9.76 3.97 3.40
CA LEU A 168 11.15 4.37 3.64
C LEU A 168 11.41 4.69 5.12
N VAL A 169 10.57 5.54 5.73
CA VAL A 169 10.69 5.89 7.16
C VAL A 169 10.58 4.64 8.01
N LEU A 170 9.59 3.80 7.72
CA LEU A 170 9.43 2.52 8.37
C LEU A 170 10.75 1.71 8.25
N ALA A 171 11.26 1.48 7.04
CA ALA A 171 12.49 0.71 6.84
C ALA A 171 13.72 1.26 7.59
N ILE A 172 13.85 2.58 7.72
CA ILE A 172 14.91 3.21 8.53
C ILE A 172 14.76 2.84 10.01
N LEU A 173 13.52 2.82 10.52
CA LEU A 173 13.26 2.52 11.94
C LEU A 173 13.49 1.05 12.31
N THR A 174 13.43 0.11 11.37
CA THR A 174 13.48 -1.34 11.67
C THR A 174 14.52 -2.14 10.90
N GLY A 175 15.21 -1.51 9.94
CA GLY A 175 16.19 -2.19 9.08
C GLY A 175 15.56 -3.00 7.92
N LEU A 176 14.24 -2.96 7.73
CA LEU A 176 13.52 -3.76 6.73
C LEU A 176 13.53 -3.10 5.32
N LEU A 177 14.72 -2.88 4.75
CA LEU A 177 14.93 -2.40 3.38
C LEU A 177 14.15 -3.18 2.29
N PRO A 178 14.01 -4.52 2.36
CA PRO A 178 13.23 -5.31 1.38
C PRO A 178 11.83 -4.78 1.09
N ARG A 179 11.16 -4.14 2.07
CA ARG A 179 9.81 -3.64 1.88
C ARG A 179 9.76 -2.36 1.06
N VAL A 180 10.82 -1.55 1.09
CA VAL A 180 10.96 -0.36 0.24
C VAL A 180 11.12 -0.77 -1.21
N VAL A 181 11.87 -1.84 -1.48
CA VAL A 181 12.04 -2.40 -2.83
C VAL A 181 10.67 -2.80 -3.41
N MET A 182 9.83 -3.47 -2.64
CA MET A 182 8.46 -3.82 -3.06
C MET A 182 7.58 -2.59 -3.31
N ALA A 183 7.63 -1.59 -2.42
CA ALA A 183 6.85 -0.37 -2.58
C ALA A 183 7.27 0.44 -3.81
N ALA A 184 8.58 0.63 -4.00
CA ALA A 184 9.14 1.37 -5.12
C ALA A 184 8.90 0.66 -6.47
N SER A 185 9.15 -0.65 -6.54
CA SER A 185 8.91 -1.44 -7.75
C SER A 185 7.42 -1.54 -8.09
N GLY A 186 6.53 -1.65 -7.10
CA GLY A 186 5.08 -1.59 -7.27
C GLY A 186 4.62 -0.25 -7.84
N LEU A 187 5.05 0.85 -7.22
CA LEU A 187 4.76 2.21 -7.69
C LEU A 187 5.23 2.41 -9.14
N MET A 188 6.47 2.03 -9.45
CA MET A 188 7.05 2.18 -10.78
C MET A 188 6.31 1.33 -11.82
N THR A 189 6.06 0.06 -11.50
CA THR A 189 5.33 -0.86 -12.39
C THR A 189 3.93 -0.34 -12.69
N SER A 190 3.20 0.12 -11.67
CA SER A 190 1.86 0.66 -11.83
C SER A 190 1.85 1.97 -12.61
N TRP A 191 2.84 2.85 -12.40
CA TRP A 191 2.99 4.05 -13.22
C TRP A 191 3.21 3.68 -14.69
N VAL A 192 4.16 2.80 -14.99
CA VAL A 192 4.41 2.32 -16.37
C VAL A 192 3.15 1.71 -16.98
N TYR A 193 2.44 0.86 -16.23
CA TYR A 193 1.22 0.22 -16.72
C TYR A 193 0.15 1.26 -17.08
N VAL A 194 -0.18 2.19 -16.18
CA VAL A 194 -1.22 3.20 -16.43
C VAL A 194 -0.80 4.19 -17.52
N ARG A 195 0.48 4.58 -17.53
CA ARG A 195 1.03 5.57 -18.47
C ARG A 195 1.12 5.06 -19.91
N PHE A 196 1.36 3.76 -20.12
CA PHE A 196 1.66 3.22 -21.45
C PHE A 196 0.77 2.06 -21.91
N PHE A 197 0.27 1.23 -21.00
CA PHE A 197 -0.38 -0.04 -21.35
C PHE A 197 -1.90 -0.04 -21.17
N ARG A 198 -2.41 0.64 -20.14
CA ARG A 198 -3.84 0.69 -19.84
C ARG A 198 -4.61 1.31 -21.01
N MET A 199 -5.67 0.65 -21.46
CA MET A 199 -6.54 1.21 -22.50
C MET A 199 -7.59 2.14 -21.87
N GLN A 200 -7.75 3.33 -22.44
CA GLN A 200 -8.80 4.29 -22.07
C GLN A 200 -9.37 4.92 -23.33
N ASP A 201 -10.68 4.74 -23.55
CA ASP A 201 -11.45 5.38 -24.63
C ASP A 201 -10.85 5.20 -26.04
N GLY A 202 -10.31 4.01 -26.31
CA GLY A 202 -9.67 3.67 -27.59
C GLY A 202 -8.20 4.11 -27.72
N THR A 203 -7.69 4.88 -26.76
CA THR A 203 -6.28 5.29 -26.66
C THR A 203 -5.52 4.48 -25.61
N ARG A 204 -4.28 4.09 -25.92
CA ARG A 204 -3.39 3.38 -24.99
C ARG A 204 -2.59 4.36 -24.14
N GLY A 205 -2.73 4.21 -22.82
CA GLY A 205 -2.02 4.92 -21.78
C GLY A 205 -2.47 6.37 -21.60
N ASP A 206 -2.17 6.95 -20.44
CA ASP A 206 -2.25 8.39 -20.25
C ASP A 206 -0.95 9.05 -20.74
N ARG A 207 -1.02 10.02 -21.66
CA ARG A 207 0.15 10.79 -22.13
C ARG A 207 0.32 12.17 -21.51
N SER A 208 -0.53 12.52 -20.55
CA SER A 208 -0.52 13.83 -19.93
C SER A 208 0.75 14.07 -19.09
N GLU A 209 1.22 15.32 -19.10
CA GLU A 209 2.28 15.78 -18.20
C GLU A 209 1.81 15.80 -16.74
N THR A 210 0.51 15.94 -16.52
CA THR A 210 -0.13 15.85 -15.20
C THR A 210 0.02 14.47 -14.55
N PHE A 211 0.26 13.43 -15.35
CA PHE A 211 0.56 12.07 -14.90
C PHE A 211 2.02 11.65 -15.22
N SER A 212 2.95 12.60 -15.29
CA SER A 212 4.39 12.32 -15.31
C SER A 212 4.85 11.69 -14.00
N PHE A 213 5.95 10.93 -14.02
CA PHE A 213 6.53 10.37 -12.78
C PHE A 213 6.99 11.47 -11.82
N ALA A 214 7.58 12.56 -12.34
CA ALA A 214 8.03 13.69 -11.54
C ALA A 214 6.88 14.30 -10.71
N SER A 215 5.68 14.41 -11.28
CA SER A 215 4.54 14.98 -10.57
C SER A 215 4.08 14.18 -9.34
N PHE A 216 4.64 12.99 -9.07
CA PHE A 216 4.34 12.17 -7.90
C PHE A 216 4.90 12.81 -6.63
N PHE A 217 5.96 13.59 -6.79
CA PHE A 217 6.68 14.23 -5.70
C PHE A 217 6.16 15.66 -5.48
N PRO A 218 6.31 16.24 -4.27
CA PRO A 218 6.03 17.66 -4.02
C PRO A 218 6.90 18.57 -4.90
N GLU A 219 6.36 19.73 -5.30
CA GLU A 219 7.01 20.69 -6.23
C GLU A 219 8.45 21.08 -5.84
N LEU A 220 8.78 21.06 -4.54
CA LEU A 220 10.13 21.35 -4.04
C LEU A 220 11.21 20.35 -4.50
N ILE A 221 10.80 19.14 -4.89
CA ILE A 221 11.70 18.03 -5.23
C ILE A 221 11.37 17.37 -6.59
N GLN A 222 10.54 18.03 -7.42
CA GLN A 222 10.27 17.61 -8.81
C GLN A 222 11.43 18.01 -9.72
#